data_AF-A0A142BVW8-F1
#
_entry.id   AF-A0A142BVW8-F1
#
_cell.length_a   1.000
_cell.length_b   1.000
_cell.length_c   1.000
_cell.angle_alpha   90.00
_cell.angle_beta   90.00
_cell.angle_gamma   90.00
#
_symmetry.space_group_name_H-M   'P 1'
#
loop_
_entity.id
_entity.type
_entity.pdbx_description
1 polymer ?
#
loop_
_entity_poly.entity_id
_entity_poly.type
_entity_poly.pdbx_seq_one_letter_code
_entity_poly.pdbx_strand_id
1 'polypeptide(L)'
;MANYSSIEEMLNTTENMQHLVVSTGHDDDTMTFEGVDWFMFNGIKASSLYVSGNSWIGLGANTEQFLVCRRDARMWDFYREEATLFNAYRVLKIRWEGYAQYNSSSSDVRLIYEWFFLETGDIMLNLIQPPKSSGYLGSNRINGGVNQNFNVTAGLSEYVSLYHEDDTGTVYTLKYELLDINPPYDHRYLISDKYGKYYRTEHEKAFVDAVVFKGYQCIRTGIIPDQDTRVVVTLNTSSFGDYALFGARTSTSEDKFGVFLTSSTQMNGQYATESVTAEVDDYSGIDVTVELSKEGLKRDGVVIAEFTEAEFVAPVELVIGSYNTNGTLDSRYFKGQITKIEVWQGEEQQLDLIPCVDESLQVCFYDNLSGNCFYNSGYGKLGFVDAEGKYDEATKLVEVTFEELTAEIFRSEGFEDFPRSEVLTRLVNPSLLYWHDSEDDLPTMAVTLKAVPPVQTVYSKNTQMIDSTILGIEKVEIEADDTTLFAFSFDAGQTWKAYIDNAWVNLSEETSGMSRETVEAIGTDAWAIANEQMQYMVRFTLIEGGYCKRIIIHYIN
;
A
#
# COMPACT_ATOMS: atom_id res chain seq x y z
N MET A 1 12.59 -12.35 -26.23
CA MET A 1 12.02 -11.17 -25.54
C MET A 1 11.55 -11.68 -24.19
N ALA A 2 11.92 -11.04 -23.07
CA ALA A 2 11.36 -11.43 -21.78
C ALA A 2 9.86 -11.09 -21.77
N ASN A 3 9.06 -11.87 -21.03
CA ASN A 3 7.63 -11.61 -20.85
C ASN A 3 7.31 -11.39 -19.38
N TYR A 4 6.44 -10.42 -19.11
CA TYR A 4 6.03 -10.02 -17.79
C TYR A 4 4.51 -10.09 -17.63
N SER A 5 4.05 -10.39 -16.42
CA SER A 5 2.62 -10.48 -16.07
C SER A 5 2.10 -9.22 -15.37
N SER A 6 2.96 -8.23 -15.14
CA SER A 6 2.60 -6.92 -14.60
C SER A 6 3.75 -5.93 -14.85
N ILE A 7 3.47 -4.63 -14.74
CA ILE A 7 4.52 -3.60 -14.81
C ILE A 7 5.42 -3.68 -13.56
N GLU A 8 4.86 -4.06 -12.40
CA GLU A 8 5.55 -4.21 -11.13
C GLU A 8 6.73 -5.18 -11.20
N GLU A 9 6.59 -6.30 -11.91
CA GLU A 9 7.68 -7.26 -12.15
C GLU A 9 8.86 -6.65 -12.90
N MET A 10 8.61 -5.59 -13.68
CA MET A 10 9.63 -4.88 -14.45
C MET A 10 10.29 -3.74 -13.66
N LEU A 11 9.78 -3.34 -12.50
CA LEU A 11 10.28 -2.15 -11.79
C LEU A 11 11.61 -2.40 -11.10
N ASN A 12 12.53 -1.44 -11.20
CA ASN A 12 13.78 -1.40 -10.46
C ASN A 12 14.63 -2.69 -10.54
N THR A 13 14.60 -3.34 -11.69
CA THR A 13 15.43 -4.52 -12.00
C THR A 13 16.20 -4.30 -13.30
N THR A 14 17.38 -4.89 -13.40
CA THR A 14 18.19 -4.90 -14.62
C THR A 14 18.41 -6.31 -15.16
N GLU A 15 17.74 -7.33 -14.60
CA GLU A 15 18.03 -8.75 -14.85
C GLU A 15 17.97 -9.15 -16.33
N ASN A 16 16.98 -8.64 -17.07
CA ASN A 16 16.78 -8.92 -18.50
C ASN A 16 17.26 -7.78 -19.41
N MET A 17 17.81 -6.70 -18.84
CA MET A 17 18.24 -5.54 -19.61
C MET A 17 19.66 -5.69 -20.16
N GLN A 18 19.88 -5.20 -21.38
CA GLN A 18 21.23 -5.04 -21.92
C GLN A 18 21.90 -3.83 -21.30
N HIS A 19 23.08 -4.02 -20.72
CA HIS A 19 23.92 -2.95 -20.15
C HIS A 19 24.78 -2.34 -21.25
N LEU A 20 24.37 -1.18 -21.77
CA LEU A 20 24.95 -0.56 -22.97
C LEU A 20 26.04 0.47 -22.67
N VAL A 21 25.92 1.18 -21.54
CA VAL A 21 26.99 2.04 -21.00
C VAL A 21 27.37 1.47 -19.65
N VAL A 22 28.63 1.09 -19.50
CA VAL A 22 29.12 0.33 -18.34
C VAL A 22 30.08 1.21 -17.55
N SER A 23 29.58 1.76 -16.43
CA SER A 23 30.36 2.50 -15.44
C SER A 23 31.30 3.55 -16.04
N THR A 24 30.83 4.26 -17.06
CA THR A 24 31.60 5.29 -17.77
C THR A 24 30.85 6.60 -17.71
N GLY A 25 31.50 7.63 -17.16
CA GLY A 25 30.85 8.90 -16.89
C GLY A 25 30.69 9.78 -18.13
N HIS A 26 29.46 9.97 -18.61
CA HIS A 26 29.06 10.83 -19.73
C HIS A 26 28.33 12.07 -19.21
N ASP A 27 28.75 13.25 -19.67
CA ASP A 27 28.30 14.56 -19.18
C ASP A 27 27.37 15.20 -20.23
N ASP A 28 27.74 16.29 -20.89
CA ASP A 28 26.91 16.93 -21.92
C ASP A 28 26.84 16.17 -23.27
N ASP A 29 27.55 15.05 -23.40
CA ASP A 29 27.50 14.27 -24.63
C ASP A 29 26.23 13.42 -24.75
N THR A 30 25.93 13.02 -25.99
CA THR A 30 24.73 12.25 -26.35
C THR A 30 25.13 11.02 -27.12
N MET A 31 24.70 9.86 -26.64
CA MET A 31 24.90 8.57 -27.29
C MET A 31 23.67 8.19 -28.10
N THR A 32 23.87 7.34 -29.10
CA THR A 32 22.79 6.82 -29.95
C THR A 32 22.72 5.31 -29.79
N PHE A 33 21.54 4.81 -29.47
CA PHE A 33 21.25 3.39 -29.36
C PHE A 33 20.07 3.01 -30.26
N GLU A 34 19.91 1.71 -30.48
CA GLU A 34 18.76 1.17 -31.19
C GLU A 34 17.47 1.43 -30.40
N GLY A 35 16.46 1.97 -31.08
CA GLY A 35 15.14 2.16 -30.49
C GLY A 35 14.19 1.03 -30.87
N VAL A 36 12.97 1.37 -31.29
CA VAL A 36 11.93 0.44 -31.75
C VAL A 36 11.14 1.04 -32.92
N ASP A 37 10.58 0.21 -33.79
CA ASP A 37 9.86 0.63 -34.99
C ASP A 37 8.32 0.73 -34.81
N TRP A 38 7.85 0.34 -33.64
CA TRP A 38 6.44 0.23 -33.28
C TRP A 38 5.94 1.34 -32.35
N PHE A 39 6.82 1.97 -31.56
CA PHE A 39 6.46 3.11 -30.72
C PHE A 39 6.61 4.44 -31.48
N MET A 40 5.69 5.37 -31.28
CA MET A 40 5.68 6.67 -31.93
C MET A 40 5.54 7.79 -30.90
N PHE A 41 6.36 8.83 -31.06
CA PHE A 41 6.31 10.03 -30.23
C PHE A 41 6.36 11.26 -31.12
N ASN A 42 5.41 12.18 -30.93
CA ASN A 42 5.29 13.40 -31.70
C ASN A 42 5.32 13.18 -33.24
N GLY A 43 4.62 12.14 -33.71
CA GLY A 43 4.55 11.75 -35.11
C GLY A 43 5.83 11.11 -35.67
N ILE A 44 6.83 10.82 -34.84
CA ILE A 44 8.11 10.22 -35.23
C ILE A 44 8.24 8.85 -34.57
N LYS A 45 8.54 7.82 -35.37
CA LYS A 45 8.86 6.49 -34.83
C LYS A 45 10.13 6.56 -33.99
N ALA A 46 10.11 5.90 -32.83
CA ALA A 46 11.24 5.86 -31.91
C ALA A 46 12.36 4.92 -32.39
N SER A 47 12.71 4.91 -33.68
CA SER A 47 13.67 3.96 -34.29
C SER A 47 15.10 4.10 -33.77
N SER A 48 15.40 5.21 -33.09
CA SER A 48 16.69 5.45 -32.44
C SER A 48 16.47 6.14 -31.10
N LEU A 49 17.27 5.78 -30.11
CA LEU A 49 17.31 6.43 -28.80
C LEU A 49 18.53 7.33 -28.73
N TYR A 50 18.30 8.61 -28.44
CA TYR A 50 19.33 9.60 -28.17
C TYR A 50 19.38 9.81 -26.66
N VAL A 51 20.44 9.34 -26.02
CA VAL A 51 20.54 9.31 -24.55
C VAL A 51 21.67 10.23 -24.14
N SER A 52 21.33 11.28 -23.40
CA SER A 52 22.33 12.24 -22.92
C SER A 52 22.82 11.91 -21.52
N GLY A 53 24.13 12.16 -21.32
CA GLY A 53 24.72 12.18 -20.01
C GLY A 53 24.14 13.27 -19.09
N ASN A 54 23.58 14.35 -19.65
CA ASN A 54 22.92 15.42 -18.91
C ASN A 54 21.40 15.17 -18.77
N SER A 55 21.02 13.90 -18.61
CA SER A 55 19.70 13.40 -18.19
C SER A 55 18.51 13.83 -19.06
N TRP A 56 18.65 13.65 -20.38
CA TRP A 56 17.53 13.71 -21.30
C TRP A 56 17.57 12.58 -22.34
N ILE A 57 16.39 12.17 -22.81
CA ILE A 57 16.20 11.15 -23.84
C ILE A 57 15.47 11.76 -25.05
N GLY A 58 15.89 11.39 -26.25
CA GLY A 58 15.20 11.66 -27.51
C GLY A 58 14.81 10.35 -28.20
N LEU A 59 13.59 10.29 -28.72
CA LEU A 59 12.99 9.17 -29.44
C LEU A 59 12.87 9.53 -30.93
N GLY A 60 13.63 8.85 -31.78
CA GLY A 60 13.65 9.06 -33.24
C GLY A 60 14.21 10.41 -33.69
N ALA A 61 14.39 11.37 -32.78
CA ALA A 61 14.99 12.68 -33.02
C ALA A 61 16.03 13.02 -31.96
N ASN A 62 17.17 13.57 -32.39
CA ASN A 62 18.25 14.03 -31.52
C ASN A 62 17.93 15.38 -30.88
N THR A 63 16.96 15.39 -29.98
CA THR A 63 16.43 16.57 -29.30
C THR A 63 16.04 16.21 -27.86
N GLU A 64 16.14 17.17 -26.93
CA GLU A 64 15.73 16.98 -25.54
C GLU A 64 14.21 16.76 -25.44
N GLN A 65 13.73 15.52 -25.51
CA GLN A 65 12.30 15.20 -25.46
C GLN A 65 11.86 14.83 -24.04
N PHE A 66 12.49 13.84 -23.41
CA PHE A 66 12.16 13.42 -22.04
C PHE A 66 13.26 13.87 -21.10
N LEU A 67 12.97 14.78 -20.19
CA LEU A 67 13.94 15.38 -19.28
C LEU A 67 13.59 14.99 -17.84
N VAL A 68 14.55 14.38 -17.14
CA VAL A 68 14.41 14.02 -15.72
C VAL A 68 15.58 14.62 -14.97
N CYS A 69 15.30 15.58 -14.11
CA CYS A 69 16.32 16.34 -13.39
C CYS A 69 17.41 16.93 -14.30
N ARG A 70 17.04 17.31 -15.54
CA ARG A 70 17.99 17.91 -16.50
C ARG A 70 18.47 19.25 -15.93
N ARG A 71 19.75 19.34 -15.57
CA ARG A 71 20.42 20.60 -15.21
C ARG A 71 21.90 20.58 -15.58
N ASP A 72 22.64 19.67 -14.96
CA ASP A 72 24.10 19.59 -14.98
C ASP A 72 24.49 18.18 -14.52
N ALA A 73 23.85 17.17 -15.12
CA ALA A 73 23.90 15.78 -14.71
C ALA A 73 25.01 15.02 -15.44
N ARG A 74 25.39 13.86 -14.89
CA ARG A 74 26.34 12.94 -15.51
C ARG A 74 25.90 11.50 -15.34
N MET A 75 25.63 10.83 -16.45
CA MET A 75 25.27 9.42 -16.53
C MET A 75 26.50 8.55 -16.35
N TRP A 76 26.35 7.40 -15.73
CA TRP A 76 27.38 6.37 -15.58
C TRP A 76 26.98 5.04 -16.20
N ASP A 77 25.70 4.71 -16.13
CA ASP A 77 25.17 3.46 -16.66
C ASP A 77 23.88 3.69 -17.43
N PHE A 78 23.73 2.96 -18.53
CA PHE A 78 22.52 2.95 -19.34
C PHE A 78 22.14 1.52 -19.71
N TYR A 79 20.87 1.20 -19.53
CA TYR A 79 20.33 -0.11 -19.86
C TYR A 79 19.14 0.02 -20.80
N ARG A 80 18.97 -0.98 -21.67
CA ARG A 80 17.85 -1.10 -22.60
C ARG A 80 17.30 -2.52 -22.56
N GLU A 81 15.99 -2.64 -22.59
CA GLU A 81 15.27 -3.89 -22.80
C GLU A 81 14.10 -3.68 -23.74
N GLU A 82 13.90 -4.63 -24.65
CA GLU A 82 12.62 -4.79 -25.35
C GLU A 82 12.00 -6.08 -24.80
N ALA A 83 10.79 -5.97 -24.28
CA ALA A 83 10.05 -6.99 -23.55
C ALA A 83 8.59 -7.06 -24.06
N THR A 84 7.86 -8.08 -23.63
CA THR A 84 6.39 -8.13 -23.74
C THR A 84 5.75 -8.06 -22.37
N LEU A 85 4.59 -7.42 -22.31
CA LEU A 85 3.67 -7.44 -21.18
C LEU A 85 2.43 -8.25 -21.62
N PHE A 86 2.04 -9.23 -20.80
CA PHE A 86 0.97 -10.18 -21.09
C PHE A 86 1.12 -10.91 -22.44
N ASN A 87 2.37 -11.15 -22.90
CA ASN A 87 2.72 -11.68 -24.23
C ASN A 87 2.16 -10.91 -25.43
N ALA A 88 1.60 -9.71 -25.21
CA ALA A 88 0.79 -9.06 -26.22
C ALA A 88 1.19 -7.61 -26.49
N TYR A 89 1.49 -6.84 -25.44
CA TYR A 89 1.97 -5.48 -25.60
C TYR A 89 3.48 -5.49 -25.59
N ARG A 90 4.10 -4.94 -26.63
CA ARG A 90 5.54 -4.69 -26.59
C ARG A 90 5.84 -3.53 -25.63
N VAL A 91 6.95 -3.65 -24.92
CA VAL A 91 7.45 -2.64 -23.98
C VAL A 91 8.92 -2.38 -24.29
N LEU A 92 9.26 -1.11 -24.49
CA LEU A 92 10.64 -0.65 -24.49
C LEU A 92 10.90 -0.07 -23.11
N LYS A 93 11.75 -0.73 -22.34
CA LYS A 93 12.22 -0.26 -21.05
C LYS A 93 13.64 0.27 -21.19
N ILE A 94 13.89 1.45 -20.65
CA ILE A 94 15.24 2.00 -20.51
C ILE A 94 15.50 2.39 -19.06
N ARG A 95 16.76 2.31 -18.65
CA ARG A 95 17.19 2.74 -17.31
C ARG A 95 18.41 3.62 -17.43
N TRP A 96 18.35 4.77 -16.76
CA TRP A 96 19.42 5.73 -16.68
C TRP A 96 19.91 5.78 -15.23
N GLU A 97 21.21 5.58 -15.03
CA GLU A 97 21.83 5.76 -13.71
C GLU A 97 22.99 6.75 -13.77
N GLY A 98 23.02 7.65 -12.81
CA GLY A 98 24.08 8.63 -12.69
C GLY A 98 23.84 9.57 -11.54
N TYR A 99 24.21 10.83 -11.75
CA TYR A 99 24.16 11.87 -10.74
C TYR A 99 23.62 13.16 -11.35
N ALA A 100 22.75 13.86 -10.63
CA ALA A 100 22.18 15.16 -11.04
C ALA A 100 23.19 16.34 -10.93
N GLN A 101 24.45 16.04 -10.66
CA GLN A 101 25.56 16.98 -10.61
C GLN A 101 26.83 16.35 -11.20
N TYR A 102 27.36 16.92 -12.28
CA TYR A 102 28.40 16.33 -13.12
C TYR A 102 29.73 16.03 -12.41
N ASN A 103 30.06 16.85 -11.41
CA ASN A 103 31.30 16.78 -10.65
C ASN A 103 31.15 16.11 -9.28
N SER A 104 30.02 15.44 -9.02
CA SER A 104 29.77 14.73 -7.77
C SER A 104 29.23 13.33 -8.02
N SER A 105 29.74 12.37 -7.27
CA SER A 105 29.24 10.99 -7.22
C SER A 105 28.71 10.64 -5.83
N SER A 106 28.29 11.63 -5.04
CA SER A 106 27.73 11.39 -3.71
C SER A 106 26.31 10.82 -3.79
N SER A 107 25.90 10.11 -2.75
CA SER A 107 24.55 9.54 -2.67
C SER A 107 23.44 10.60 -2.58
N ASP A 108 23.76 11.85 -2.21
CA ASP A 108 22.80 12.94 -2.10
C ASP A 108 22.35 13.50 -3.46
N VAL A 109 23.18 13.36 -4.49
CA VAL A 109 22.89 13.80 -5.86
C VAL A 109 22.67 12.64 -6.82
N ARG A 110 22.64 11.40 -6.32
CA ARG A 110 22.42 10.22 -7.17
C ARG A 110 21.02 10.28 -7.78
N LEU A 111 20.96 9.95 -9.07
CA LEU A 111 19.75 9.98 -9.88
C LEU A 111 19.62 8.64 -10.61
N ILE A 112 18.50 7.95 -10.39
CA ILE A 112 18.17 6.68 -11.05
C ILE A 112 16.71 6.75 -11.46
N TYR A 113 16.43 6.47 -12.72
CA TYR A 113 15.07 6.36 -13.24
C TYR A 113 14.97 5.36 -14.38
N GLU A 114 13.75 4.91 -14.61
CA GLU A 114 13.37 4.07 -15.75
C GLU A 114 12.27 4.74 -16.54
N TRP A 115 12.34 4.65 -17.87
CA TRP A 115 11.21 4.94 -18.74
C TRP A 115 10.69 3.66 -19.35
N PHE A 116 9.37 3.53 -19.40
CA PHE A 116 8.64 2.47 -20.05
C PHE A 116 7.83 3.10 -21.18
N PHE A 117 8.03 2.63 -22.41
CA PHE A 117 7.26 3.03 -23.58
C PHE A 117 6.48 1.80 -24.05
N LEU A 118 5.16 1.87 -24.05
CA LEU A 118 4.29 0.72 -24.30
C LEU A 118 3.70 0.79 -25.70
N GLU A 119 3.45 -0.37 -26.30
CA GLU A 119 2.84 -0.47 -27.62
C GLU A 119 1.46 0.20 -27.71
N THR A 120 0.77 0.33 -26.57
CA THR A 120 -0.49 1.09 -26.47
C THR A 120 -0.31 2.57 -26.83
N GLY A 121 0.91 3.11 -26.74
CA GLY A 121 1.20 4.54 -26.84
C GLY A 121 1.45 5.18 -25.48
N ASP A 122 1.11 4.51 -24.39
CA ASP A 122 1.31 5.02 -23.03
C ASP A 122 2.79 5.00 -22.63
N ILE A 123 3.14 5.91 -21.71
CA ILE A 123 4.50 6.08 -21.21
C ILE A 123 4.47 6.13 -19.69
N MET A 124 5.47 5.53 -19.04
CA MET A 124 5.64 5.65 -17.59
C MET A 124 7.09 5.98 -17.23
N LEU A 125 7.27 6.95 -16.33
CA LEU A 125 8.48 7.18 -15.57
C LEU A 125 8.38 6.47 -14.23
N ASN A 126 9.35 5.61 -13.92
CA ASN A 126 9.61 5.15 -12.56
C ASN A 126 10.84 5.90 -12.04
N LEU A 127 10.62 6.91 -11.20
CA LEU A 127 11.69 7.67 -10.57
C LEU A 127 12.14 6.97 -9.30
N ILE A 128 13.12 6.07 -9.45
CA ILE A 128 13.59 5.18 -8.38
C ILE A 128 14.31 5.98 -7.30
N GLN A 129 15.23 6.85 -7.70
CA GLN A 129 16.03 7.62 -6.77
C GLN A 129 16.22 9.04 -7.32
N PRO A 130 15.45 10.04 -6.87
CA PRO A 130 15.77 11.43 -7.12
C PRO A 130 16.85 11.96 -6.15
N PRO A 131 17.51 13.08 -6.50
CA PRO A 131 18.38 13.80 -5.58
C PRO A 131 17.66 14.20 -4.29
N LYS A 132 18.38 14.21 -3.16
CA LYS A 132 17.78 14.51 -1.84
C LYS A 132 17.43 15.97 -1.62
N SER A 133 18.02 16.88 -2.38
CA SER A 133 17.80 18.32 -2.24
C SER A 133 17.17 18.90 -3.50
N SER A 134 16.16 19.75 -3.31
CA SER A 134 15.40 20.40 -4.40
C SER A 134 16.28 21.19 -5.37
N GLY A 135 17.41 21.71 -4.91
CA GLY A 135 18.39 22.42 -5.75
C GLY A 135 18.98 21.60 -6.91
N TYR A 136 18.86 20.27 -6.85
CA TYR A 136 19.38 19.37 -7.90
C TYR A 136 18.30 18.85 -8.86
N LEU A 137 17.03 19.24 -8.68
CA LEU A 137 15.92 18.67 -9.45
C LEU A 137 15.80 19.17 -10.89
N GLY A 138 16.55 20.19 -11.29
CA GLY A 138 16.61 20.65 -12.68
C GLY A 138 15.25 20.84 -13.38
N SER A 139 15.22 20.57 -14.68
CA SER A 139 14.00 20.53 -15.49
C SER A 139 13.43 19.11 -15.55
N ASN A 140 12.13 19.00 -15.29
CA ASN A 140 11.34 17.76 -15.35
C ASN A 140 10.18 17.98 -16.32
N ARG A 141 10.35 17.54 -17.56
CA ARG A 141 9.40 17.85 -18.63
C ARG A 141 9.48 16.87 -19.78
N ILE A 142 8.41 16.82 -20.55
CA ILE A 142 8.31 16.17 -21.84
C ILE A 142 8.09 17.25 -22.88
N ASN A 143 8.98 17.32 -23.87
CA ASN A 143 8.90 18.18 -25.03
C ASN A 143 8.42 17.35 -26.22
N GLY A 144 7.12 17.44 -26.52
CA GLY A 144 6.46 16.72 -27.61
C GLY A 144 5.61 17.64 -28.47
N GLY A 145 4.49 17.12 -28.97
CA GLY A 145 3.50 17.94 -29.69
C GLY A 145 2.94 19.04 -28.78
N VAL A 146 2.66 18.68 -27.54
CA VAL A 146 2.41 19.61 -26.43
C VAL A 146 3.49 19.40 -25.36
N ASN A 147 4.14 20.50 -24.94
CA ASN A 147 5.09 20.43 -23.83
C ASN A 147 4.35 20.23 -22.50
N GLN A 148 4.79 19.27 -21.71
CA GLN A 148 4.20 18.94 -20.41
C GLN A 148 5.28 18.94 -19.33
N ASN A 149 5.08 19.72 -18.28
CA ASN A 149 5.94 19.67 -17.10
C ASN A 149 5.36 18.66 -16.12
N PHE A 150 6.23 17.97 -15.40
CA PHE A 150 5.85 17.16 -14.25
C PHE A 150 6.69 17.54 -13.04
N ASN A 151 6.12 17.39 -11.86
CA ASN A 151 6.78 17.69 -10.61
C ASN A 151 7.62 16.48 -10.20
N VAL A 152 8.76 16.77 -9.59
CA VAL A 152 9.57 15.79 -8.90
C VAL A 152 9.78 16.28 -7.47
N THR A 153 9.65 15.39 -6.50
CA THR A 153 9.93 15.69 -5.09
C THR A 153 11.30 15.16 -4.69
N ALA A 154 12.12 16.03 -4.08
CA ALA A 154 13.46 15.65 -3.66
C ALA A 154 13.43 14.51 -2.64
N GLY A 155 14.24 13.48 -2.88
CA GLY A 155 14.34 12.28 -2.04
C GLY A 155 13.13 11.35 -2.03
N LEU A 156 12.09 11.60 -2.83
CA LEU A 156 10.87 10.78 -2.86
C LEU A 156 10.76 10.01 -4.18
N SER A 157 10.78 8.69 -4.11
CA SER A 157 10.48 7.85 -5.29
C SER A 157 9.03 8.01 -5.72
N GLU A 158 8.78 8.14 -7.02
CA GLU A 158 7.44 8.38 -7.55
C GLU A 158 7.26 7.83 -8.98
N TYR A 159 6.01 7.67 -9.39
CA TYR A 159 5.62 7.30 -10.74
C TYR A 159 4.99 8.49 -11.46
N VAL A 160 5.30 8.64 -12.74
CA VAL A 160 4.60 9.57 -13.62
C VAL A 160 4.16 8.82 -14.87
N SER A 161 2.86 8.64 -15.02
CA SER A 161 2.24 7.94 -16.15
C SER A 161 1.63 8.95 -17.11
N LEU A 162 1.80 8.72 -18.40
CA LEU A 162 1.27 9.51 -19.50
C LEU A 162 0.38 8.60 -20.35
N TYR A 163 -0.91 8.87 -20.28
CA TYR A 163 -1.92 8.17 -21.06
C TYR A 163 -2.05 8.86 -22.40
N HIS A 164 -1.79 8.15 -23.50
CA HIS A 164 -1.90 8.72 -24.83
C HIS A 164 -3.35 9.11 -25.14
N GLU A 165 -3.54 10.23 -25.85
CA GLU A 165 -4.85 10.67 -26.33
C GLU A 165 -5.00 10.57 -27.85
N ASP A 166 -3.90 10.21 -28.53
CA ASP A 166 -3.84 10.03 -29.97
C ASP A 166 -2.81 8.96 -30.36
N ASP A 167 -2.99 8.38 -31.54
CA ASP A 167 -2.12 7.31 -32.07
C ASP A 167 -0.74 7.81 -32.51
N THR A 168 -0.52 9.14 -32.55
CA THR A 168 0.74 9.76 -33.01
C THR A 168 1.64 10.18 -31.85
N GLY A 169 1.20 9.99 -30.61
CA GLY A 169 1.91 10.38 -29.40
C GLY A 169 2.15 11.88 -29.32
N THR A 170 1.19 12.72 -29.72
CA THR A 170 1.31 14.19 -29.65
C THR A 170 0.68 14.81 -28.41
N VAL A 171 -0.35 14.16 -27.86
CA VAL A 171 -1.11 14.60 -26.70
C VAL A 171 -1.21 13.46 -25.68
N TYR A 172 -1.04 13.80 -24.41
CA TYR A 172 -1.11 12.86 -23.29
C TYR A 172 -1.87 13.46 -22.11
N THR A 173 -2.55 12.62 -21.34
CA THR A 173 -3.00 12.95 -19.97
C THR A 173 -1.96 12.45 -18.97
N LEU A 174 -1.44 13.35 -18.14
CA LEU A 174 -0.43 13.02 -17.11
C LEU A 174 -1.08 12.67 -15.78
N LYS A 175 -0.60 11.62 -15.12
CA LYS A 175 -1.01 11.20 -13.77
C LYS A 175 0.18 10.72 -12.92
N TYR A 176 0.10 10.88 -11.61
CA TYR A 176 1.11 10.42 -10.64
C TYR A 176 0.71 9.08 -10.02
N GLU A 177 0.72 8.04 -10.85
CA GLU A 177 0.32 6.68 -10.48
C GLU A 177 1.14 5.67 -11.27
N LEU A 178 1.18 4.44 -10.79
CA LEU A 178 1.65 3.33 -11.60
C LEU A 178 0.72 3.17 -12.81
N LEU A 179 1.29 2.97 -13.99
CA LEU A 179 0.52 2.78 -15.21
C LEU A 179 -0.29 1.49 -15.09
N ASP A 180 -1.61 1.59 -15.25
CA ASP A 180 -2.54 0.47 -15.17
C ASP A 180 -2.81 -0.02 -16.59
N ILE A 181 -2.22 -1.17 -16.97
CA ILE A 181 -2.44 -1.81 -18.28
C ILE A 181 -3.13 -3.13 -18.02
N ASN A 182 -4.35 -3.24 -18.53
CA ASN A 182 -5.07 -4.50 -18.49
C ASN A 182 -4.49 -5.47 -19.52
N PRO A 183 -4.50 -6.78 -19.25
CA PRO A 183 -4.28 -7.78 -20.27
C PRO A 183 -5.23 -7.54 -21.47
N PRO A 184 -4.80 -7.81 -22.71
CA PRO A 184 -5.66 -7.66 -23.89
C PRO A 184 -6.72 -8.76 -24.02
N TYR A 185 -6.72 -9.69 -23.06
CA TYR A 185 -7.57 -10.86 -23.01
C TYR A 185 -8.45 -10.81 -21.76
N ASP A 186 -9.63 -11.38 -21.89
CA ASP A 186 -10.51 -11.57 -20.76
C ASP A 186 -9.91 -12.63 -19.85
N HIS A 187 -9.86 -12.38 -18.55
CA HIS A 187 -9.42 -13.36 -17.57
C HIS A 187 -10.37 -13.37 -16.38
N ARG A 188 -10.60 -14.55 -15.83
CA ARG A 188 -11.52 -14.76 -14.73
C ARG A 188 -11.01 -15.85 -13.82
N TYR A 189 -11.31 -15.67 -12.55
CA TYR A 189 -11.07 -16.64 -11.51
C TYR A 189 -12.39 -17.26 -11.05
N LEU A 190 -12.33 -18.52 -10.65
CA LEU A 190 -13.43 -19.21 -9.99
C LEU A 190 -12.89 -19.96 -8.78
N ILE A 191 -13.66 -20.02 -7.69
CA ILE A 191 -13.26 -20.74 -6.49
C ILE A 191 -14.08 -22.01 -6.37
N SER A 192 -13.43 -23.11 -6.00
CA SER A 192 -14.11 -24.32 -5.57
C SER A 192 -13.68 -24.79 -4.19
N ASP A 193 -14.52 -25.54 -3.48
CA ASP A 193 -14.16 -26.16 -2.20
C ASP A 193 -13.76 -27.65 -2.35
N LYS A 194 -13.38 -28.30 -1.23
CA LYS A 194 -13.04 -29.74 -1.21
C LYS A 194 -14.17 -30.68 -1.66
N TYR A 195 -15.40 -30.20 -1.69
CA TYR A 195 -16.57 -30.97 -2.10
C TYR A 195 -16.90 -30.79 -3.58
N GLY A 196 -16.11 -29.97 -4.31
CA GLY A 196 -16.33 -29.69 -5.72
C GLY A 196 -17.46 -28.70 -5.98
N LYS A 197 -17.88 -27.94 -4.96
CA LYS A 197 -18.82 -26.82 -5.16
C LYS A 197 -18.07 -25.60 -5.65
N TYR A 198 -18.68 -24.84 -6.54
CA TYR A 198 -18.11 -23.62 -7.12
C TYR A 198 -18.79 -22.40 -6.53
N TYR A 199 -18.06 -21.30 -6.41
CA TYR A 199 -18.54 -20.09 -5.79
C TYR A 199 -18.18 -18.87 -6.62
N ARG A 200 -19.17 -17.99 -6.78
CA ARG A 200 -18.95 -16.59 -7.13
C ARG A 200 -18.91 -15.73 -5.87
N THR A 201 -18.42 -14.50 -6.02
CA THR A 201 -18.53 -13.47 -4.99
C THR A 201 -19.69 -12.54 -5.30
N GLU A 202 -20.47 -12.21 -4.28
CA GLU A 202 -21.41 -11.09 -4.30
C GLU A 202 -21.03 -10.15 -3.18
N HIS A 203 -21.01 -8.84 -3.43
CA HIS A 203 -20.67 -7.85 -2.43
C HIS A 203 -21.91 -7.03 -2.08
N GLU A 204 -22.28 -7.03 -0.80
CA GLU A 204 -23.23 -6.06 -0.27
C GLU A 204 -22.49 -4.78 0.13
N LYS A 205 -23.21 -3.66 0.20
CA LYS A 205 -22.63 -2.41 0.68
C LYS A 205 -21.97 -2.58 2.06
N ALA A 206 -20.70 -2.22 2.17
CA ALA A 206 -19.93 -2.30 3.39
C ALA A 206 -19.61 -0.90 3.93
N PHE A 207 -20.03 -0.61 5.16
CA PHE A 207 -19.66 0.62 5.86
C PHE A 207 -18.33 0.39 6.57
N VAL A 208 -17.28 0.99 6.02
CA VAL A 208 -15.89 0.84 6.47
C VAL A 208 -15.52 1.99 7.42
N ASP A 209 -14.37 1.92 8.09
CA ASP A 209 -14.01 2.89 9.13
C ASP A 209 -13.62 4.25 8.55
N ALA A 210 -12.90 4.26 7.42
CA ALA A 210 -12.40 5.47 6.80
C ALA A 210 -12.20 5.34 5.29
N VAL A 211 -12.33 6.45 4.58
CA VAL A 211 -11.85 6.60 3.20
C VAL A 211 -10.46 7.23 3.22
N VAL A 212 -9.52 6.65 2.45
CA VAL A 212 -8.11 7.07 2.36
C VAL A 212 -7.88 7.89 1.09
N PHE A 213 -7.41 9.12 1.28
CA PHE A 213 -6.94 10.04 0.24
C PHE A 213 -5.42 9.97 0.14
N LYS A 214 -4.89 9.77 -1.07
CA LYS A 214 -3.45 9.60 -1.36
C LYS A 214 -2.80 10.84 -1.98
N GLY A 215 -3.59 11.86 -2.35
CA GLY A 215 -3.06 13.17 -2.75
C GLY A 215 -3.45 13.67 -4.13
N TYR A 216 -4.53 13.15 -4.75
CA TYR A 216 -5.12 13.68 -6.00
C TYR A 216 -6.63 13.41 -6.11
N GLN A 217 -7.23 12.86 -5.05
CA GLN A 217 -8.64 12.50 -4.99
C GLN A 217 -9.46 13.67 -4.43
N CYS A 218 -10.73 13.75 -4.82
CA CYS A 218 -11.65 14.72 -4.25
C CYS A 218 -13.11 14.24 -4.34
N ILE A 219 -13.98 14.80 -3.50
CA ILE A 219 -15.42 14.55 -3.53
C ILE A 219 -16.13 15.86 -3.87
N ARG A 220 -16.87 15.87 -4.99
CA ARG A 220 -17.74 16.99 -5.37
C ARG A 220 -19.07 16.88 -4.63
N THR A 221 -19.42 17.90 -3.86
CA THR A 221 -20.59 17.85 -2.97
C THR A 221 -21.88 18.33 -3.65
N GLY A 222 -21.78 19.10 -4.74
CA GLY A 222 -22.91 19.80 -5.35
C GLY A 222 -23.42 21.01 -4.54
N ILE A 223 -22.88 21.28 -3.34
CA ILE A 223 -23.31 22.37 -2.46
C ILE A 223 -22.50 23.63 -2.75
N ILE A 224 -23.16 24.76 -2.98
CA ILE A 224 -22.51 26.07 -3.14
C ILE A 224 -22.45 26.74 -1.76
N PRO A 225 -21.26 26.94 -1.16
CA PRO A 225 -21.18 27.50 0.18
C PRO A 225 -21.44 29.02 0.19
N ASP A 226 -22.04 29.49 1.27
CA ASP A 226 -22.32 30.89 1.59
C ASP A 226 -22.05 31.17 3.09
N GLN A 227 -22.48 32.34 3.59
CA GLN A 227 -22.27 32.71 5.00
C GLN A 227 -22.93 31.77 6.03
N ASP A 228 -23.99 31.06 5.65
CA ASP A 228 -24.74 30.14 6.52
C ASP A 228 -24.32 28.68 6.34
N THR A 229 -23.30 28.41 5.53
CA THR A 229 -22.74 27.06 5.40
C THR A 229 -21.92 26.67 6.63
N ARG A 230 -22.13 25.44 7.12
CA ARG A 230 -21.29 24.79 8.12
C ARG A 230 -20.81 23.45 7.60
N VAL A 231 -19.50 23.22 7.62
CA VAL A 231 -18.87 21.94 7.25
C VAL A 231 -18.15 21.35 8.44
N VAL A 232 -18.38 20.08 8.70
CA VAL A 232 -17.71 19.29 9.74
C VAL A 232 -17.05 18.10 9.07
N VAL A 233 -15.75 17.90 9.30
CA VAL A 233 -15.00 16.76 8.78
C VAL A 233 -14.21 16.12 9.92
N THR A 234 -14.40 14.82 10.13
CA THR A 234 -13.55 14.02 11.03
C THR A 234 -12.48 13.32 10.20
N LEU A 235 -11.22 13.54 10.56
CA LEU A 235 -10.07 13.08 9.78
C LEU A 235 -8.91 12.59 10.65
N ASN A 236 -8.00 11.84 10.02
CA ASN A 236 -6.69 11.48 10.53
C ASN A 236 -5.63 11.75 9.46
N THR A 237 -4.54 12.44 9.79
CA THR A 237 -3.44 12.65 8.85
C THR A 237 -2.09 12.81 9.54
N SER A 238 -1.04 12.38 8.85
CA SER A 238 0.36 12.67 9.19
C SER A 238 1.08 13.43 8.06
N SER A 239 0.31 14.00 7.13
CA SER A 239 0.80 14.65 5.92
C SER A 239 0.36 16.11 5.90
N PHE A 240 1.33 17.02 5.80
CA PHE A 240 1.10 18.46 5.87
C PHE A 240 1.89 19.18 4.77
N GLY A 241 1.33 20.26 4.22
CA GLY A 241 1.94 20.96 3.08
C GLY A 241 0.99 21.92 2.37
N ASP A 242 0.23 22.70 3.15
CA ASP A 242 -0.90 23.50 2.69
C ASP A 242 -1.99 22.68 1.97
N TYR A 243 -2.19 21.44 2.42
CA TYR A 243 -3.12 20.50 1.82
C TYR A 243 -4.56 20.91 2.13
N ALA A 244 -5.36 21.13 1.09
CA ALA A 244 -6.74 21.55 1.19
C ALA A 244 -7.62 20.38 1.66
N LEU A 245 -8.20 20.52 2.85
CA LEU A 245 -9.11 19.54 3.44
C LEU A 245 -10.49 19.62 2.75
N PHE A 246 -11.02 20.84 2.60
CA PHE A 246 -12.22 21.11 1.80
C PHE A 246 -12.32 22.60 1.49
N GLY A 247 -12.86 22.98 0.33
CA GLY A 247 -13.26 24.37 0.11
C GLY A 247 -13.71 24.74 -1.30
N ALA A 248 -14.24 25.96 -1.40
CA ALA A 248 -14.64 26.63 -2.64
C ALA A 248 -14.37 28.13 -2.53
N ARG A 249 -13.99 28.76 -3.64
CA ARG A 249 -13.73 30.21 -3.69
C ARG A 249 -13.72 30.79 -5.10
N THR A 250 -13.88 32.11 -5.20
CA THR A 250 -13.57 32.87 -6.42
C THR A 250 -12.06 32.95 -6.64
N SER A 251 -11.32 33.32 -5.60
CA SER A 251 -9.87 33.46 -5.63
C SER A 251 -9.28 33.30 -4.23
N THR A 252 -7.97 33.46 -4.08
CA THR A 252 -7.32 33.52 -2.76
C THR A 252 -7.68 34.78 -1.94
N SER A 253 -8.46 35.71 -2.51
CA SER A 253 -8.82 36.97 -1.88
C SER A 253 -10.33 37.16 -1.65
N GLU A 254 -11.21 36.44 -2.35
CA GLU A 254 -12.65 36.72 -2.40
C GLU A 254 -13.49 35.44 -2.37
N ASP A 255 -14.68 35.55 -1.76
CA ASP A 255 -15.72 34.53 -1.62
C ASP A 255 -15.20 33.17 -1.14
N LYS A 256 -14.26 33.18 -0.18
CA LYS A 256 -13.59 31.98 0.28
C LYS A 256 -14.43 31.24 1.32
N PHE A 257 -14.48 29.93 1.20
CA PHE A 257 -14.93 29.05 2.26
C PHE A 257 -14.08 27.78 2.22
N GLY A 258 -13.29 27.50 3.26
CA GLY A 258 -12.55 26.25 3.32
C GLY A 258 -11.47 26.16 4.39
N VAL A 259 -10.90 24.97 4.52
CA VAL A 259 -9.81 24.65 5.45
C VAL A 259 -8.62 24.01 4.71
N PHE A 260 -7.41 24.39 5.11
CA PHE A 260 -6.18 23.73 4.66
C PHE A 260 -5.16 23.54 5.78
N LEU A 261 -4.33 22.50 5.66
CA LEU A 261 -3.45 21.98 6.70
C LEU A 261 -1.98 22.21 6.33
N THR A 262 -1.29 23.07 7.09
CA THR A 262 0.10 23.47 6.81
C THR A 262 1.12 22.65 7.61
N SER A 263 0.82 22.35 8.87
CA SER A 263 1.69 21.58 9.76
C SER A 263 0.85 20.83 10.79
N SER A 264 1.47 19.93 11.55
CA SER A 264 0.77 19.16 12.59
C SER A 264 0.35 19.99 13.80
N THR A 265 0.78 21.26 13.89
CA THR A 265 0.41 22.18 14.98
C THR A 265 -0.34 23.40 14.47
N GLN A 266 -0.74 23.43 13.21
CA GLN A 266 -1.46 24.58 12.62
C GLN A 266 -2.63 24.12 11.75
N MET A 267 -3.73 24.87 11.84
CA MET A 267 -4.89 24.75 10.96
C MET A 267 -5.23 26.12 10.39
N ASN A 268 -5.60 26.18 9.11
CA ASN A 268 -5.93 27.43 8.45
C ASN A 268 -7.37 27.40 7.96
N GLY A 269 -8.11 28.45 8.26
CA GLY A 269 -9.48 28.63 7.80
C GLY A 269 -9.57 29.83 6.86
N GLN A 270 -10.44 29.73 5.86
CA GLN A 270 -10.77 30.82 4.94
C GLN A 270 -12.28 31.04 4.94
N TYR A 271 -12.68 32.29 5.13
CA TYR A 271 -14.09 32.67 5.22
C TYR A 271 -14.27 34.07 4.62
N ALA A 272 -15.15 34.21 3.62
CA ALA A 272 -15.34 35.42 2.82
C ALA A 272 -14.00 35.98 2.29
N THR A 273 -13.57 37.15 2.79
CA THR A 273 -12.30 37.79 2.42
C THR A 273 -11.15 37.45 3.36
N GLU A 274 -11.41 36.79 4.49
CA GLU A 274 -10.44 36.51 5.54
C GLU A 274 -9.73 35.16 5.37
N SER A 275 -8.52 35.10 5.90
CA SER A 275 -7.74 33.87 6.08
C SER A 275 -7.09 33.95 7.44
N VAL A 276 -7.25 32.91 8.25
CA VAL A 276 -6.69 32.84 9.60
C VAL A 276 -5.83 31.58 9.73
N THR A 277 -4.80 31.67 10.55
CA THR A 277 -3.97 30.53 10.98
C THR A 277 -4.13 30.39 12.48
N ALA A 278 -4.55 29.22 12.95
CA ALA A 278 -4.69 28.89 14.35
C ALA A 278 -3.61 27.89 14.76
N GLU A 279 -2.94 28.17 15.88
CA GLU A 279 -2.07 27.20 16.55
C GLU A 279 -2.92 26.18 17.30
N VAL A 280 -2.57 24.90 17.18
CA VAL A 280 -3.26 23.78 17.80
C VAL A 280 -2.24 22.78 18.36
N ASP A 281 -2.67 21.96 19.31
CA ASP A 281 -1.86 20.82 19.76
C ASP A 281 -1.59 19.86 18.60
N ASP A 282 -0.45 19.16 18.65
CA ASP A 282 -0.06 18.20 17.62
C ASP A 282 -1.19 17.19 17.34
N TYR A 283 -1.59 17.09 16.07
CA TYR A 283 -2.64 16.17 15.62
C TYR A 283 -2.18 15.19 14.55
N SER A 284 -0.86 15.03 14.39
CA SER A 284 -0.32 14.03 13.46
C SER A 284 -0.72 12.60 13.88
N GLY A 285 -1.38 11.88 12.97
CA GLY A 285 -1.68 10.45 13.12
C GLY A 285 -2.82 10.14 14.10
N ILE A 286 -3.59 11.13 14.52
CA ILE A 286 -4.75 10.96 15.40
C ILE A 286 -6.02 11.50 14.75
N ASP A 287 -7.16 11.02 15.22
CA ASP A 287 -8.47 11.49 14.76
C ASP A 287 -8.77 12.85 15.38
N VAL A 288 -9.15 13.81 14.53
CA VAL A 288 -9.63 15.14 14.92
C VAL A 288 -10.86 15.52 14.11
N THR A 289 -11.77 16.27 14.73
CA THR A 289 -12.92 16.86 14.06
C THR A 289 -12.68 18.34 13.80
N VAL A 290 -12.73 18.73 12.53
CA VAL A 290 -12.57 20.12 12.10
C VAL A 290 -13.90 20.64 11.60
N GLU A 291 -14.30 21.81 12.11
CA GLU A 291 -15.52 22.50 11.69
C GLU A 291 -15.18 23.91 11.18
N LEU A 292 -15.80 24.31 10.08
CA LEU A 292 -15.81 25.70 9.63
C LEU A 292 -17.26 26.18 9.48
N SER A 293 -17.57 27.32 10.10
CA SER A 293 -18.85 28.02 9.95
C SER A 293 -18.67 29.52 10.26
N LYS A 294 -19.76 30.28 10.23
CA LYS A 294 -19.79 31.67 10.73
C LYS A 294 -19.40 31.83 12.20
N GLU A 295 -19.47 30.77 12.99
CA GLU A 295 -19.04 30.78 14.40
C GLU A 295 -17.52 30.67 14.55
N GLY A 296 -16.78 30.46 13.46
CA GLY A 296 -15.33 30.32 13.47
C GLY A 296 -14.83 28.99 12.90
N LEU A 297 -13.50 28.84 12.94
CA LEU A 297 -12.83 27.57 12.75
C LEU A 297 -12.76 26.87 14.11
N LYS A 298 -13.21 25.62 14.17
CA LYS A 298 -13.18 24.80 15.39
C LYS A 298 -12.40 23.52 15.18
N ARG A 299 -11.78 23.06 16.26
CA ARG A 299 -11.23 21.71 16.41
C ARG A 299 -11.88 21.05 17.61
N ASP A 300 -12.40 19.84 17.43
CA ASP A 300 -12.99 19.01 18.48
C ASP A 300 -14.04 19.77 19.31
N GLY A 301 -14.84 20.60 18.63
CA GLY A 301 -15.88 21.45 19.21
C GLY A 301 -15.38 22.77 19.84
N VAL A 302 -14.07 23.01 19.89
CA VAL A 302 -13.47 24.22 20.46
C VAL A 302 -13.15 25.22 19.36
N VAL A 303 -13.61 26.48 19.50
CA VAL A 303 -13.25 27.57 18.58
C VAL A 303 -11.77 27.90 18.72
N ILE A 304 -11.02 27.77 17.62
CA ILE A 304 -9.58 28.01 17.54
C ILE A 304 -9.24 29.28 16.73
N ALA A 305 -10.17 29.76 15.91
CA ALA A 305 -10.11 31.08 15.30
C ALA A 305 -11.52 31.62 15.00
N GLU A 306 -11.66 32.93 15.09
CA GLU A 306 -12.89 33.67 14.77
C GLU A 306 -12.73 34.40 13.42
N PHE A 307 -13.86 34.71 12.78
CA PHE A 307 -13.91 35.50 11.55
C PHE A 307 -14.81 36.72 11.75
N THR A 308 -14.54 37.77 10.98
CA THR A 308 -15.48 38.90 10.88
C THR A 308 -16.75 38.44 10.17
N GLU A 309 -17.91 38.83 10.69
CA GLU A 309 -19.21 38.60 10.06
C GLU A 309 -19.24 39.18 8.63
N ALA A 310 -19.68 38.37 7.67
CA ALA A 310 -19.71 38.72 6.26
C ALA A 310 -20.87 38.01 5.53
N GLU A 311 -21.40 38.63 4.48
CA GLU A 311 -22.30 38.00 3.51
C GLU A 311 -21.51 37.72 2.23
N PHE A 312 -21.59 36.48 1.73
CA PHE A 312 -20.92 36.08 0.49
C PHE A 312 -21.53 34.78 -0.03
N VAL A 313 -21.30 34.47 -1.30
CA VAL A 313 -21.63 33.17 -1.91
C VAL A 313 -20.45 32.78 -2.78
N ALA A 314 -19.88 31.59 -2.58
CA ALA A 314 -18.84 31.09 -3.46
C ALA A 314 -19.41 30.87 -4.88
N PRO A 315 -18.63 31.09 -5.94
CA PRO A 315 -19.15 30.96 -7.31
C PRO A 315 -19.31 29.51 -7.78
N VAL A 316 -18.85 28.55 -6.96
CA VAL A 316 -18.70 27.14 -7.33
C VAL A 316 -18.96 26.24 -6.14
N GLU A 317 -19.22 24.97 -6.44
CA GLU A 317 -19.47 23.96 -5.40
C GLU A 317 -18.26 23.73 -4.49
N LEU A 318 -18.58 23.39 -3.24
CA LEU A 318 -17.68 22.86 -2.22
C LEU A 318 -17.13 21.49 -2.68
N VAL A 319 -15.83 21.32 -2.50
CA VAL A 319 -15.13 20.07 -2.77
C VAL A 319 -14.40 19.63 -1.50
N ILE A 320 -14.46 18.33 -1.18
CA ILE A 320 -13.66 17.70 -0.11
C ILE A 320 -12.40 17.11 -0.74
N GLY A 321 -11.26 17.24 -0.07
CA GLY A 321 -9.95 16.75 -0.50
C GLY A 321 -9.20 17.67 -1.47
N SER A 322 -9.77 18.83 -1.83
CA SER A 322 -9.12 19.91 -2.58
C SER A 322 -9.91 21.22 -2.39
N TYR A 323 -9.49 22.29 -3.07
CA TYR A 323 -10.27 23.52 -3.25
C TYR A 323 -10.76 23.65 -4.67
N ASN A 324 -12.03 24.04 -4.83
CA ASN A 324 -12.55 24.52 -6.10
C ASN A 324 -12.36 26.04 -6.20
N THR A 325 -11.38 26.49 -6.98
CA THR A 325 -11.12 27.90 -7.24
C THR A 325 -11.68 28.28 -8.61
N ASN A 326 -12.87 28.86 -8.61
CA ASN A 326 -13.58 29.31 -9.83
C ASN A 326 -13.61 28.24 -10.95
N GLY A 327 -13.89 26.99 -10.57
CA GLY A 327 -14.04 25.86 -11.50
C GLY A 327 -12.76 25.03 -11.68
N THR A 328 -11.63 25.49 -11.15
CA THR A 328 -10.33 24.79 -11.21
C THR A 328 -9.99 24.19 -9.85
N LEU A 329 -9.68 22.88 -9.81
CA LEU A 329 -9.24 22.22 -8.60
C LEU A 329 -7.79 22.61 -8.25
N ASP A 330 -7.54 22.90 -6.98
CA ASP A 330 -6.20 23.20 -6.46
C ASP A 330 -5.33 21.93 -6.47
N SER A 331 -4.04 22.09 -6.76
CA SER A 331 -3.09 20.97 -6.82
C SER A 331 -2.63 20.48 -5.44
N ARG A 332 -2.98 21.19 -4.36
CA ARG A 332 -2.62 20.84 -2.98
C ARG A 332 -3.69 19.96 -2.34
N TYR A 333 -3.81 18.74 -2.83
CA TYR A 333 -4.83 17.79 -2.37
C TYR A 333 -4.56 17.28 -0.95
N PHE A 334 -5.65 16.97 -0.24
CA PHE A 334 -5.59 16.28 1.04
C PHE A 334 -4.93 14.90 0.91
N LYS A 335 -4.19 14.53 1.95
CA LYS A 335 -3.60 13.21 2.14
C LYS A 335 -3.91 12.77 3.56
N GLY A 336 -4.55 11.62 3.72
CA GLY A 336 -5.00 11.14 5.03
C GLY A 336 -6.28 10.34 4.93
N GLN A 337 -6.94 10.16 6.05
CA GLN A 337 -8.15 9.37 6.21
C GLN A 337 -9.29 10.31 6.62
N ILE A 338 -10.48 10.08 6.09
CA ILE A 338 -11.70 10.80 6.49
C ILE A 338 -12.72 9.75 6.92
N THR A 339 -13.27 9.93 8.13
CA THR A 339 -14.24 9.01 8.76
C THR A 339 -15.66 9.56 8.73
N LYS A 340 -15.82 10.88 8.59
CA LYS A 340 -17.13 11.52 8.49
C LYS A 340 -17.05 12.88 7.80
N ILE A 341 -18.07 13.22 7.00
CA ILE A 341 -18.27 14.57 6.47
C ILE A 341 -19.73 14.96 6.66
N GLU A 342 -19.97 16.14 7.23
CA GLU A 342 -21.30 16.72 7.36
C GLU A 342 -21.30 18.13 6.75
N VAL A 343 -22.30 18.43 5.93
CA VAL A 343 -22.49 19.76 5.34
C VAL A 343 -23.89 20.25 5.68
N TRP A 344 -23.98 21.47 6.19
CA TRP A 344 -25.21 22.10 6.61
C TRP A 344 -25.36 23.45 5.90
N GLN A 345 -26.61 23.81 5.61
CA GLN A 345 -26.98 25.11 5.06
C GLN A 345 -28.02 25.73 6.00
N GLY A 346 -27.59 26.69 6.81
CA GLY A 346 -28.38 27.16 7.96
C GLY A 346 -28.59 26.04 8.98
N GLU A 347 -29.85 25.78 9.34
CA GLU A 347 -30.23 24.71 10.30
C GLU A 347 -30.45 23.34 9.64
N GLU A 348 -30.43 23.25 8.31
CA GLU A 348 -30.72 22.02 7.58
C GLU A 348 -29.43 21.29 7.20
N GLN A 349 -29.34 20.01 7.57
CA GLN A 349 -28.26 19.14 7.11
C GLN A 349 -28.48 18.76 5.66
N GLN A 350 -27.52 19.09 4.81
CA GLN A 350 -27.56 18.79 3.38
C GLN A 350 -26.84 17.47 3.04
N LEU A 351 -25.79 17.12 3.80
CA LEU A 351 -25.03 15.88 3.63
C LEU A 351 -24.67 15.26 4.98
N ASP A 352 -24.78 13.93 5.09
CA ASP A 352 -24.24 13.10 6.16
C ASP A 352 -23.50 11.91 5.56
N LEU A 353 -22.22 12.13 5.24
CA LEU A 353 -21.40 11.21 4.47
C LEU A 353 -20.58 10.31 5.40
N ILE A 354 -20.73 9.00 5.21
CA ILE A 354 -19.97 7.96 5.91
C ILE A 354 -19.18 7.09 4.91
N PRO A 355 -17.95 6.65 5.27
CA PRO A 355 -17.14 5.79 4.43
C PRO A 355 -17.85 4.49 4.03
N CYS A 356 -17.71 4.11 2.77
CA CYS A 356 -18.42 2.99 2.20
C CYS A 356 -17.63 2.33 1.08
N VAL A 357 -17.78 1.01 0.93
CA VAL A 357 -17.48 0.29 -0.31
C VAL A 357 -18.78 -0.28 -0.83
N ASP A 358 -19.15 0.09 -2.05
CA ASP A 358 -20.43 -0.27 -2.62
C ASP A 358 -20.48 -1.72 -3.15
N GLU A 359 -21.62 -2.10 -3.70
CA GLU A 359 -21.88 -3.41 -4.27
C GLU A 359 -21.03 -3.72 -5.52
N SER A 360 -20.46 -2.68 -6.15
CA SER A 360 -19.54 -2.78 -7.29
C SER A 360 -18.07 -2.65 -6.87
N LEU A 361 -17.77 -2.81 -5.58
CA LEU A 361 -16.43 -2.71 -4.99
C LEU A 361 -15.79 -1.33 -5.12
N GLN A 362 -16.59 -0.28 -5.36
CA GLN A 362 -16.08 1.08 -5.45
C GLN A 362 -16.09 1.76 -4.08
N VAL A 363 -14.93 2.30 -3.70
CA VAL A 363 -14.79 3.11 -2.49
C VAL A 363 -15.46 4.47 -2.69
N CYS A 364 -16.34 4.84 -1.77
CA CYS A 364 -17.15 6.05 -1.83
C CYS A 364 -17.50 6.54 -0.42
N PHE A 365 -18.22 7.66 -0.36
CA PHE A 365 -18.98 8.05 0.81
C PHE A 365 -20.47 7.82 0.57
N TYR A 366 -21.12 7.06 1.44
CA TYR A 366 -22.57 6.92 1.43
C TYR A 366 -23.22 8.05 2.22
N ASP A 367 -24.23 8.70 1.63
CA ASP A 367 -25.01 9.73 2.30
C ASP A 367 -26.22 9.13 3.02
N ASN A 368 -26.25 9.25 4.35
CA ASN A 368 -27.37 8.75 5.16
C ASN A 368 -28.69 9.49 4.92
N LEU A 369 -28.65 10.68 4.32
CA LEU A 369 -29.84 11.48 4.05
C LEU A 369 -30.51 11.07 2.74
N SER A 370 -29.76 11.08 1.64
CA SER A 370 -30.30 10.78 0.31
C SER A 370 -30.22 9.29 -0.08
N GLY A 371 -29.37 8.51 0.58
CA GLY A 371 -29.10 7.12 0.24
C GLY A 371 -28.19 6.93 -0.98
N ASN A 372 -27.56 8.01 -1.47
CA ASN A 372 -26.66 7.98 -2.62
C ASN A 372 -25.20 7.84 -2.21
N CYS A 373 -24.38 7.32 -3.13
CA CYS A 373 -22.93 7.26 -2.96
C CYS A 373 -22.25 8.43 -3.69
N PHE A 374 -21.24 9.02 -3.04
CA PHE A 374 -20.38 10.07 -3.55
C PHE A 374 -18.98 9.50 -3.81
N TYR A 375 -18.59 9.49 -5.09
CA TYR A 375 -17.37 8.85 -5.56
C TYR A 375 -16.23 9.85 -5.79
N ASN A 376 -15.02 9.31 -5.95
CA ASN A 376 -13.87 10.13 -6.34
C ASN A 376 -14.15 10.86 -7.66
N SER A 377 -14.10 12.18 -7.61
CA SER A 377 -14.16 13.08 -8.78
C SER A 377 -12.78 13.62 -9.19
N GLY A 378 -11.74 13.26 -8.44
CA GLY A 378 -10.34 13.57 -8.75
C GLY A 378 -9.66 12.43 -9.52
N TYR A 379 -8.34 12.33 -9.37
CA TYR A 379 -7.52 11.31 -10.03
C TYR A 379 -7.15 10.17 -9.07
N GLY A 380 -6.75 9.02 -9.63
CA GLY A 380 -6.39 7.81 -8.89
C GLY A 380 -7.59 7.11 -8.23
N LYS A 381 -7.31 6.07 -7.46
CA LYS A 381 -8.32 5.32 -6.67
C LYS A 381 -8.28 5.76 -5.20
N LEU A 382 -9.45 5.89 -4.57
CA LEU A 382 -9.54 6.01 -3.11
C LEU A 382 -9.14 4.67 -2.47
N GLY A 383 -8.51 4.73 -1.30
CA GLY A 383 -8.34 3.55 -0.44
C GLY A 383 -9.38 3.54 0.68
N PHE A 384 -9.37 2.51 1.51
CA PHE A 384 -10.21 2.45 2.70
C PHE A 384 -9.48 1.77 3.87
N VAL A 385 -9.96 2.04 5.08
CA VAL A 385 -9.56 1.33 6.31
C VAL A 385 -10.75 0.51 6.79
N ASP A 386 -10.51 -0.75 7.14
CA ASP A 386 -11.52 -1.69 7.62
C ASP A 386 -10.92 -2.56 8.74
N ALA A 387 -10.70 -1.95 9.90
CA ALA A 387 -10.20 -2.59 11.10
C ALA A 387 -11.22 -3.59 11.69
N GLU A 388 -12.52 -3.36 11.47
CA GLU A 388 -13.58 -4.24 11.94
C GLU A 388 -13.90 -5.41 10.98
N GLY A 389 -13.31 -5.44 9.78
CA GLY A 389 -13.54 -6.51 8.79
C GLY A 389 -14.93 -6.47 8.14
N LYS A 390 -15.60 -5.29 8.12
CA LYS A 390 -16.93 -5.08 7.56
C LYS A 390 -16.99 -5.33 6.06
N TYR A 391 -15.93 -5.02 5.33
CA TYR A 391 -15.81 -5.31 3.91
C TYR A 391 -15.86 -6.82 3.66
N ASP A 392 -15.08 -7.58 4.43
CA ASP A 392 -15.05 -9.02 4.27
C ASP A 392 -16.39 -9.64 4.68
N GLU A 393 -16.99 -9.19 5.79
CA GLU A 393 -18.34 -9.60 6.23
C GLU A 393 -19.41 -9.39 5.15
N ALA A 394 -19.35 -8.29 4.40
CA ALA A 394 -20.28 -7.97 3.33
C ALA A 394 -20.06 -8.78 2.04
N THR A 395 -18.86 -9.33 1.86
CA THR A 395 -18.55 -10.21 0.72
C THR A 395 -19.13 -11.60 0.96
N LYS A 396 -20.04 -12.08 0.12
CA LYS A 396 -20.66 -13.42 0.22
C LYS A 396 -20.11 -14.35 -0.84
N LEU A 397 -19.90 -15.60 -0.45
CA LEU A 397 -19.65 -16.71 -1.38
C LEU A 397 -20.99 -17.34 -1.74
N VAL A 398 -21.38 -17.21 -2.99
CA VAL A 398 -22.64 -17.73 -3.51
C VAL A 398 -22.34 -18.96 -4.35
N GLU A 399 -22.90 -20.10 -3.96
CA GLU A 399 -22.73 -21.36 -4.69
C GLU A 399 -23.33 -21.24 -6.10
N VAL A 400 -22.55 -21.60 -7.11
CA VAL A 400 -22.96 -21.63 -8.51
C VAL A 400 -22.99 -23.06 -9.02
N THR A 401 -24.00 -23.36 -9.84
CA THR A 401 -24.23 -24.72 -10.38
C THR A 401 -24.30 -24.70 -11.89
N PHE A 402 -23.58 -25.61 -12.54
CA PHE A 402 -23.54 -25.78 -13.98
C PHE A 402 -23.30 -27.26 -14.32
N GLU A 403 -23.63 -27.68 -15.55
CA GLU A 403 -23.44 -29.08 -15.99
C GLU A 403 -21.98 -29.38 -16.34
N GLU A 404 -21.29 -28.42 -16.94
CA GLU A 404 -19.89 -28.53 -17.36
C GLU A 404 -19.17 -27.18 -17.13
N LEU A 405 -17.92 -27.25 -16.66
CA LEU A 405 -17.08 -26.07 -16.49
C LEU A 405 -16.59 -25.60 -17.87
N THR A 406 -17.09 -24.45 -18.32
CA THR A 406 -16.78 -23.89 -19.64
C THR A 406 -16.28 -22.45 -19.52
N ALA A 407 -15.68 -21.91 -20.59
CA ALA A 407 -15.27 -20.51 -20.66
C ALA A 407 -16.42 -19.52 -20.36
N GLU A 408 -17.66 -19.86 -20.74
CA GLU A 408 -18.82 -19.02 -20.46
C GLU A 408 -19.13 -18.92 -18.96
N ILE A 409 -18.95 -20.02 -18.22
CA ILE A 409 -19.12 -20.02 -16.76
C ILE A 409 -18.10 -19.11 -16.08
N PHE A 410 -16.84 -19.13 -16.55
CA PHE A 410 -15.84 -18.19 -16.05
C PHE A 410 -16.25 -16.74 -16.33
N ARG A 411 -16.75 -16.43 -17.52
CA ARG A 411 -17.21 -15.08 -17.88
C ARG A 411 -18.41 -14.61 -17.06
N SER A 412 -19.38 -15.48 -16.78
CA SER A 412 -20.63 -15.11 -16.12
C SER A 412 -20.58 -15.21 -14.59
N GLU A 413 -19.84 -16.18 -14.05
CA GLU A 413 -19.78 -16.46 -12.60
C GLU A 413 -18.41 -16.19 -11.98
N GLY A 414 -17.37 -16.05 -12.80
CA GLY A 414 -16.02 -15.78 -12.32
C GLY A 414 -15.84 -14.31 -11.96
N PHE A 415 -14.86 -14.06 -11.10
CA PHE A 415 -14.47 -12.71 -10.69
C PHE A 415 -13.17 -12.32 -11.40
N GLU A 416 -13.03 -11.02 -11.67
CA GLU A 416 -11.84 -10.44 -12.30
C GLU A 416 -10.72 -10.31 -11.27
N ASP A 417 -10.99 -9.66 -10.13
CA ASP A 417 -10.04 -9.51 -9.04
C ASP A 417 -10.24 -10.56 -7.93
N PHE A 418 -9.14 -11.11 -7.44
CA PHE A 418 -9.16 -12.11 -6.37
C PHE A 418 -9.75 -11.52 -5.06
N PRO A 419 -10.71 -12.19 -4.41
CA PRO A 419 -11.23 -11.71 -3.13
C PRO A 419 -10.15 -11.75 -2.06
N ARG A 420 -10.32 -10.91 -1.03
CA ARG A 420 -9.45 -10.89 0.14
C ARG A 420 -9.37 -12.26 0.80
N SER A 421 -8.21 -12.57 1.36
CA SER A 421 -7.90 -13.89 1.94
C SER A 421 -8.90 -14.33 3.01
N GLU A 422 -9.43 -13.37 3.75
CA GLU A 422 -10.41 -13.51 4.83
C GLU A 422 -11.68 -14.18 4.31
N VAL A 423 -12.13 -13.83 3.10
CA VAL A 423 -13.28 -14.43 2.43
C VAL A 423 -13.02 -15.91 2.14
N LEU A 424 -11.79 -16.26 1.73
CA LEU A 424 -11.40 -17.63 1.36
C LEU A 424 -11.30 -18.56 2.57
N THR A 425 -10.98 -18.03 3.76
CA THR A 425 -10.89 -18.83 4.99
C THR A 425 -12.22 -19.49 5.39
N ARG A 426 -13.33 -19.05 4.79
CA ARG A 426 -14.67 -19.62 4.99
C ARG A 426 -14.86 -20.96 4.28
N LEU A 427 -13.98 -21.29 3.34
CA LEU A 427 -14.00 -22.54 2.59
C LEU A 427 -13.00 -23.54 3.17
N VAL A 428 -13.32 -24.83 3.05
CA VAL A 428 -12.43 -25.91 3.50
C VAL A 428 -11.66 -26.46 2.29
N ASN A 429 -10.33 -26.38 2.34
CA ASN A 429 -9.39 -26.67 1.24
C ASN A 429 -9.87 -26.09 -0.11
N PRO A 430 -9.96 -24.75 -0.22
CA PRO A 430 -10.36 -24.13 -1.48
C PRO A 430 -9.33 -24.39 -2.58
N SER A 431 -9.80 -24.45 -3.82
CA SER A 431 -8.98 -24.41 -5.04
C SER A 431 -9.33 -23.16 -5.83
N LEU A 432 -8.31 -22.50 -6.37
CA LEU A 432 -8.45 -21.38 -7.27
C LEU A 432 -8.29 -21.88 -8.70
N LEU A 433 -9.28 -21.59 -9.53
CA LEU A 433 -9.28 -21.87 -10.97
C LEU A 433 -9.07 -20.55 -11.69
N TYR A 434 -8.25 -20.56 -12.72
CA TYR A 434 -7.97 -19.40 -13.56
C TYR A 434 -8.26 -19.75 -15.01
N TRP A 435 -8.88 -18.83 -15.71
CA TRP A 435 -9.18 -18.91 -17.12
C TRP A 435 -8.84 -17.58 -17.79
N HIS A 436 -8.37 -17.64 -19.03
CA HIS A 436 -8.23 -16.50 -19.91
C HIS A 436 -8.55 -16.91 -21.35
N ASP A 437 -8.87 -15.95 -22.22
CA ASP A 437 -9.18 -16.23 -23.64
C ASP A 437 -8.04 -15.97 -24.63
N SER A 438 -6.79 -15.93 -24.15
CA SER A 438 -5.60 -15.96 -25.01
C SER A 438 -5.01 -17.36 -25.17
N GLU A 439 -4.12 -17.50 -26.15
CA GLU A 439 -3.32 -18.72 -26.39
C GLU A 439 -2.02 -18.74 -25.55
N ASP A 440 -1.91 -17.84 -24.57
CA ASP A 440 -0.73 -17.73 -23.72
C ASP A 440 -0.63 -18.87 -22.70
N ASP A 441 0.57 -19.09 -22.17
CA ASP A 441 0.74 -19.96 -21.01
C ASP A 441 0.01 -19.36 -19.80
N LEU A 442 -0.66 -20.22 -19.02
CA LEU A 442 -1.30 -19.82 -17.77
C LEU A 442 -0.25 -19.21 -16.81
N PRO A 443 -0.59 -18.13 -16.07
CA PRO A 443 0.32 -17.52 -15.13
C PRO A 443 0.70 -18.49 -14.01
N THR A 444 1.94 -18.40 -13.54
CA THR A 444 2.35 -19.12 -12.34
C THR A 444 1.83 -18.39 -11.11
N MET A 445 0.80 -18.93 -10.47
CA MET A 445 0.24 -18.35 -9.24
C MET A 445 0.96 -18.90 -8.01
N ALA A 446 1.48 -18.01 -7.17
CA ALA A 446 2.05 -18.33 -5.87
C ALA A 446 1.17 -17.75 -4.75
N VAL A 447 0.74 -18.60 -3.81
CA VAL A 447 -0.03 -18.16 -2.63
C VAL A 447 0.82 -18.38 -1.38
N THR A 448 0.99 -17.33 -0.59
CA THR A 448 1.62 -17.45 0.73
C THR A 448 0.55 -17.77 1.76
N LEU A 449 0.56 -19.02 2.26
CA LEU A 449 -0.33 -19.42 3.35
C LEU A 449 0.32 -19.13 4.69
N LYS A 450 -0.27 -18.22 5.47
CA LYS A 450 0.08 -18.05 6.88
C LYS A 450 -0.92 -18.83 7.72
N ALA A 451 -0.50 -19.98 8.23
CA ALA A 451 -1.29 -20.79 9.14
C ALA A 451 -0.70 -20.72 10.55
N VAL A 452 -1.57 -20.61 11.54
CA VAL A 452 -1.19 -20.73 12.94
C VAL A 452 -1.32 -22.21 13.33
N PRO A 453 -0.22 -22.89 13.70
CA PRO A 453 -0.32 -24.27 14.15
C PRO A 453 -1.14 -24.33 15.46
N PRO A 454 -1.97 -25.37 15.66
CA PRO A 454 -2.65 -25.56 16.93
C PRO A 454 -1.63 -25.76 18.06
N VAL A 455 -2.06 -25.62 19.32
CA VAL A 455 -1.23 -25.94 20.50
C VAL A 455 -0.72 -27.38 20.36
N GLN A 456 0.60 -27.55 20.49
CA GLN A 456 1.26 -28.85 20.33
C GLN A 456 1.94 -29.26 21.62
N THR A 457 1.69 -30.48 22.06
CA THR A 457 2.41 -31.10 23.17
C THR A 457 3.41 -32.11 22.63
N VAL A 458 4.68 -31.92 22.99
CA VAL A 458 5.79 -32.75 22.55
C VAL A 458 6.41 -33.48 23.73
N TYR A 459 6.75 -34.75 23.53
CA TYR A 459 7.32 -35.62 24.54
C TYR A 459 8.75 -36.02 24.16
N SER A 460 9.69 -35.88 25.08
CA SER A 460 10.99 -36.51 24.93
C SER A 460 10.85 -38.03 25.03
N LYS A 461 11.84 -38.77 24.53
CA LYS A 461 12.01 -40.17 24.92
C LYS A 461 12.19 -40.29 26.44
N ASN A 462 11.91 -41.47 26.99
CA ASN A 462 12.30 -41.81 28.34
C ASN A 462 13.82 -41.99 28.42
N THR A 463 14.47 -41.13 29.20
CA THR A 463 15.92 -41.17 29.42
C THR A 463 16.19 -41.90 30.72
N GLN A 464 16.94 -42.99 30.62
CA GLN A 464 17.37 -43.79 31.76
C GLN A 464 18.70 -43.22 32.31
N MET A 465 18.78 -43.07 33.63
CA MET A 465 19.97 -42.60 34.36
C MET A 465 20.70 -43.79 35.01
N ILE A 466 20.86 -44.89 34.28
CA ILE A 466 21.36 -46.17 34.81
C ILE A 466 22.88 -46.31 34.81
N ASP A 467 23.60 -45.39 34.15
CA ASP A 467 25.06 -45.42 34.16
C ASP A 467 25.56 -45.02 35.55
N SER A 468 26.46 -45.82 36.13
CA SER A 468 27.01 -45.59 37.46
C SER A 468 27.76 -44.25 37.62
N THR A 469 28.14 -43.63 36.50
CA THR A 469 28.77 -42.30 36.49
C THR A 469 27.76 -41.16 36.59
N ILE A 470 26.45 -41.40 36.46
CA ILE A 470 25.41 -40.39 36.62
C ILE A 470 24.95 -40.41 38.08
N LEU A 471 25.32 -39.39 38.85
CA LEU A 471 24.97 -39.25 40.27
C LEU A 471 23.72 -38.40 40.51
N GLY A 472 23.24 -37.69 39.48
CA GLY A 472 22.06 -36.82 39.54
C GLY A 472 22.01 -35.82 38.39
N ILE A 473 21.02 -34.92 38.42
CA ILE A 473 20.92 -33.77 37.50
C ILE A 473 21.40 -32.52 38.26
N GLU A 474 22.39 -31.84 37.70
CA GLU A 474 22.94 -30.58 38.23
C GLU A 474 21.98 -29.42 37.96
N LYS A 475 21.58 -29.27 36.69
CA LYS A 475 20.71 -28.20 36.19
C LYS A 475 20.15 -28.54 34.80
N VAL A 476 19.17 -27.75 34.36
CA VAL A 476 18.58 -27.81 33.02
C VAL A 476 18.66 -26.42 32.37
N GLU A 477 19.08 -26.36 31.11
CA GLU A 477 19.14 -25.14 30.29
C GLU A 477 18.24 -25.30 29.06
N ILE A 478 17.44 -24.29 28.72
CA ILE A 478 16.43 -24.38 27.68
C ILE A 478 16.54 -23.18 26.73
N GLU A 479 16.52 -23.45 25.43
CA GLU A 479 16.41 -22.44 24.39
C GLU A 479 15.01 -22.50 23.78
N ALA A 480 14.09 -21.68 24.30
CA ALA A 480 12.68 -21.60 23.90
C ALA A 480 12.18 -20.14 23.96
N ASP A 481 10.96 -19.88 23.50
CA ASP A 481 10.25 -18.64 23.81
C ASP A 481 9.73 -18.61 25.27
N ASP A 482 9.12 -17.50 25.68
CA ASP A 482 8.63 -17.30 27.05
C ASP A 482 7.20 -17.83 27.31
N THR A 483 6.48 -18.26 26.26
CA THR A 483 5.14 -18.85 26.31
C THR A 483 5.14 -20.38 26.37
N THR A 484 6.22 -21.04 25.95
CA THR A 484 6.35 -22.50 25.98
C THR A 484 6.36 -23.01 27.43
N LEU A 485 5.51 -24.00 27.71
CA LEU A 485 5.35 -24.59 29.05
C LEU A 485 6.03 -25.96 29.14
N PHE A 486 6.66 -26.26 30.27
CA PHE A 486 7.42 -27.49 30.49
C PHE A 486 6.84 -28.32 31.64
N ALA A 487 6.96 -29.64 31.54
CA ALA A 487 6.65 -30.58 32.62
C ALA A 487 7.61 -31.77 32.58
N PHE A 488 7.81 -32.41 33.72
CA PHE A 488 8.71 -33.55 33.84
C PHE A 488 7.95 -34.77 34.36
N SER A 489 8.32 -35.94 33.87
CA SER A 489 7.88 -37.23 34.39
C SER A 489 9.09 -37.99 34.90
N PHE A 490 8.94 -38.71 36.02
CA PHE A 490 9.97 -39.58 36.60
C PHE A 490 9.51 -41.05 36.64
N ASP A 491 8.41 -41.36 35.96
CA ASP A 491 7.72 -42.66 35.97
C ASP A 491 7.36 -43.16 34.56
N ALA A 492 8.21 -42.82 33.59
CA ALA A 492 8.07 -43.16 32.18
C ALA A 492 6.77 -42.64 31.52
N GLY A 493 6.35 -41.43 31.89
CA GLY A 493 5.22 -40.71 31.31
C GLY A 493 3.87 -41.01 31.95
N GLN A 494 3.82 -41.74 33.07
CA GLN A 494 2.56 -42.04 33.78
C GLN A 494 2.02 -40.81 34.52
N THR A 495 2.90 -40.01 35.13
CA THR A 495 2.55 -38.73 35.75
C THR A 495 3.47 -37.61 35.26
N TRP A 496 2.87 -36.44 35.07
CA TRP A 496 3.56 -35.21 34.66
C TRP A 496 3.54 -34.21 35.81
N LYS A 497 4.68 -33.59 36.09
CA LYS A 497 4.88 -32.73 37.25
C LYS A 497 5.46 -31.37 36.86
N ALA A 498 5.03 -30.34 37.58
CA ALA A 498 5.66 -29.02 37.61
C ALA A 498 6.28 -28.77 38.98
N TYR A 499 7.29 -27.92 39.05
CA TYR A 499 7.92 -27.52 40.30
C TYR A 499 7.30 -26.21 40.78
N ILE A 500 6.55 -26.27 41.89
CA ILE A 500 5.78 -25.15 42.44
C ILE A 500 6.03 -25.12 43.95
N ASP A 501 6.31 -23.94 44.51
CA ASP A 501 6.53 -23.74 45.95
C ASP A 501 7.53 -24.74 46.57
N ASN A 502 8.66 -24.94 45.89
CA ASN A 502 9.73 -25.88 46.25
C ASN A 502 9.33 -27.36 46.28
N ALA A 503 8.26 -27.77 45.58
CA ALA A 503 7.81 -29.15 45.50
C ALA A 503 7.39 -29.57 44.09
N TRP A 504 7.55 -30.86 43.78
CA TRP A 504 7.03 -31.46 42.56
C TRP A 504 5.54 -31.78 42.69
N VAL A 505 4.71 -31.06 41.94
CA VAL A 505 3.24 -31.16 41.95
C VAL A 505 2.75 -31.85 40.69
N ASN A 506 1.83 -32.82 40.81
CA ASN A 506 1.22 -33.49 39.66
C ASN A 506 0.30 -32.52 38.90
N LEU A 507 0.42 -32.53 37.58
CA LEU A 507 -0.43 -31.78 36.67
C LEU A 507 -1.65 -32.62 36.28
N SER A 508 -2.82 -31.98 36.25
CA SER A 508 -4.09 -32.59 35.80
C SER A 508 -4.33 -32.42 34.30
N GLU A 509 -3.67 -31.46 33.66
CA GLU A 509 -3.88 -31.11 32.25
C GLU A 509 -2.62 -31.42 31.41
N GLU A 510 -2.86 -31.85 30.17
CA GLU A 510 -1.79 -32.21 29.23
C GLU A 510 -1.05 -30.98 28.69
N THR A 511 -1.74 -29.85 28.61
CA THR A 511 -1.22 -28.58 28.08
C THR A 511 -0.61 -27.68 29.15
N SER A 512 -0.81 -27.97 30.45
CA SER A 512 -0.27 -27.15 31.54
C SER A 512 1.24 -27.39 31.75
N GLY A 513 1.90 -26.54 32.53
CA GLY A 513 3.31 -26.72 32.86
C GLY A 513 3.87 -25.51 33.60
N MET A 514 5.19 -25.42 33.66
CA MET A 514 5.95 -24.31 34.23
C MET A 514 6.75 -23.59 33.14
N SER A 515 7.05 -22.32 33.35
CA SER A 515 7.84 -21.52 32.41
C SER A 515 9.28 -22.02 32.31
N ARG A 516 9.97 -21.67 31.21
CA ARG A 516 11.42 -21.85 31.07
C ARG A 516 12.20 -21.38 32.30
N GLU A 517 11.95 -20.15 32.73
CA GLU A 517 12.63 -19.54 33.88
C GLU A 517 12.44 -20.36 35.16
N THR A 518 11.26 -20.94 35.35
CA THR A 518 10.99 -21.80 36.50
C THR A 518 11.86 -23.05 36.46
N VAL A 519 11.99 -23.70 35.30
CA VAL A 519 12.82 -24.91 35.13
C VAL A 519 14.29 -24.62 35.38
N GLU A 520 14.79 -23.52 34.81
CA GLU A 520 16.21 -23.12 34.92
C GLU A 520 16.59 -22.69 36.35
N ALA A 521 15.60 -22.30 37.17
CA ALA A 521 15.77 -21.96 38.58
C ALA A 521 15.70 -23.15 39.54
N ILE A 522 15.34 -24.36 39.08
CA ILE A 522 15.26 -25.56 39.94
C ILE A 522 16.66 -25.94 40.41
N GLY A 523 16.87 -25.86 41.72
CA GLY A 523 18.14 -26.25 42.34
C GLY A 523 18.40 -27.76 42.27
N THR A 524 19.68 -28.13 42.28
CA THR A 524 20.18 -29.51 42.17
C THR A 524 19.47 -30.50 43.11
N ASP A 525 19.23 -30.12 44.36
CA ASP A 525 18.59 -30.99 45.36
C ASP A 525 17.17 -31.42 44.95
N ALA A 526 16.43 -30.54 44.26
CA ALA A 526 15.07 -30.84 43.82
C ALA A 526 15.03 -31.91 42.72
N TRP A 527 16.14 -32.12 42.00
CA TRP A 527 16.25 -33.16 40.97
C TRP A 527 16.56 -34.55 41.54
N ALA A 528 16.75 -34.71 42.85
CA ALA A 528 17.04 -36.00 43.48
C ALA A 528 16.03 -37.10 43.10
N ILE A 529 14.76 -36.74 42.91
CA ILE A 529 13.70 -37.66 42.45
C ILE A 529 14.04 -38.36 41.12
N ALA A 530 14.70 -37.67 40.18
CA ALA A 530 15.10 -38.26 38.90
C ALA A 530 16.14 -39.36 39.09
N ASN A 531 17.07 -39.16 40.03
CA ASN A 531 18.10 -40.13 40.39
C ASN A 531 17.50 -41.32 41.18
N GLU A 532 16.59 -41.06 42.12
CA GLU A 532 15.88 -42.10 42.88
C GLU A 532 15.06 -43.02 41.97
N GLN A 533 14.42 -42.47 40.94
CA GLN A 533 13.66 -43.23 39.96
C GLN A 533 14.54 -43.75 38.80
N MET A 534 15.79 -43.32 38.71
CA MET A 534 16.75 -43.60 37.64
C MET A 534 16.23 -43.30 36.22
N GLN A 535 15.30 -42.34 36.09
CA GLN A 535 14.72 -41.99 34.79
C GLN A 535 14.04 -40.63 34.78
N TYR A 536 13.90 -40.04 33.59
CA TYR A 536 13.05 -38.89 33.37
C TYR A 536 12.53 -38.78 31.93
N MET A 537 11.44 -38.04 31.77
CA MET A 537 10.95 -37.51 30.49
C MET A 537 10.65 -36.02 30.63
N VAL A 538 10.76 -35.30 29.53
CA VAL A 538 10.38 -33.90 29.41
C VAL A 538 9.18 -33.80 28.47
N ARG A 539 8.15 -33.09 28.90
CA ARG A 539 7.04 -32.64 28.08
C ARG A 539 7.18 -31.15 27.91
N PHE A 540 6.97 -30.65 26.69
CA PHE A 540 6.83 -29.22 26.47
C PHE A 540 5.64 -28.94 25.55
N THR A 541 4.93 -27.86 25.85
CA THR A 541 3.73 -27.42 25.15
C THR A 541 4.05 -26.13 24.42
N LEU A 542 4.01 -26.18 23.09
CA LEU A 542 4.18 -25.04 22.20
C LEU A 542 2.82 -24.35 22.05
N ILE A 543 2.71 -23.14 22.58
CA ILE A 543 1.53 -22.27 22.41
C ILE A 543 1.73 -21.43 21.16
N GLU A 544 0.65 -21.09 20.46
CA GLU A 544 0.57 -20.25 19.25
C GLU A 544 1.87 -19.52 18.83
N GLY A 545 2.57 -20.04 17.81
CA GLY A 545 3.83 -19.44 17.30
C GLY A 545 5.08 -19.69 18.15
N GLY A 546 4.95 -20.43 19.24
CA GLY A 546 6.03 -20.80 20.14
C GLY A 546 6.98 -21.87 19.57
N TYR A 547 8.19 -21.88 20.09
CA TYR A 547 9.29 -22.76 19.75
C TYR A 547 10.07 -23.21 20.98
N CYS A 548 10.61 -24.43 20.90
CA CYS A 548 11.69 -24.92 21.76
C CYS A 548 12.78 -25.49 20.86
N LYS A 549 13.93 -24.83 20.77
CA LYS A 549 15.06 -25.23 19.93
C LYS A 549 15.89 -26.32 20.61
N ARG A 550 16.08 -26.24 21.92
CA ARG A 550 17.00 -27.13 22.65
C ARG A 550 16.69 -27.20 24.14
N ILE A 551 16.87 -28.38 24.71
CA ILE A 551 16.86 -28.65 26.15
C ILE A 551 18.15 -29.39 26.48
N ILE A 552 18.97 -28.84 27.38
CA ILE A 552 20.24 -29.41 27.83
C ILE A 552 20.09 -29.80 29.30
N ILE A 553 20.35 -31.05 29.63
CA ILE A 553 20.32 -31.56 31.00
C ILE A 553 21.76 -31.89 31.40
N HIS A 554 22.27 -31.18 32.41
CA HIS A 554 23.62 -31.35 32.93
C HIS A 554 23.60 -32.37 34.06
N TYR A 555 24.45 -33.39 33.98
CA TYR A 555 24.54 -34.43 35.01
C TYR A 555 25.67 -34.12 36.00
N ILE A 556 25.44 -34.52 37.26
CA ILE A 556 26.49 -34.64 38.26
C ILE A 556 27.20 -35.97 37.99
N ASN A 557 28.53 -35.94 37.88
CA ASN A 557 29.35 -37.14 37.68
C ASN A 557 30.25 -37.44 38.86
#